data_AF-A0A7W0JYG2-F1
#
_entry.id   AF-A0A7W0JYG2-F1
#
_cell.length_a   1.000
_cell.length_b   1.000
_cell.length_c   1.000
_cell.angle_alpha   90.00
_cell.angle_beta   90.00
_cell.angle_gamma   90.00
#
_symmetry.space_group_name_H-M   'P 1'
#
loop_
_entity.id
_entity.type
_entity.pdbx_description
1 polymer ?
#
loop_
_entity_poly.entity_id
_entity_poly.type
_entity_poly.pdbx_seq_one_letter_code
_entity_poly.pdbx_strand_id
1 'polypeptide(L)'
;MIRANTRGRLSPADLQLVILLLSRGSAHRRVYLERRLAGEGPDPLLDAPDLLERLLTVRTMLVPSEALFFYVLIRHALCRAGVDDRDLADYLAALLLDFGRRDRAWRVDWNDDQRHRYLVDILTDLEASEGARRFKVMVHLGNYALWLAGLFPDYIAARQLRKAGPGVGYYDALGRRGFGLASDHALAGEYGLDTVLRTAAERFPSLRGALNGISDRVFFPNFSSPDRILRDLGAG
;
A
#
# COMPACT_ATOMS: atom_id res chain seq x y z
N MET A 1 10.76 8.56 -7.28
CA MET A 1 10.71 7.13 -6.92
C MET A 1 10.06 7.00 -5.56
N ILE A 2 9.19 6.01 -5.36
CA ILE A 2 8.50 5.77 -4.08
C ILE A 2 9.54 5.39 -3.02
N ARG A 3 9.37 5.91 -1.80
CA ARG A 3 10.24 5.65 -0.64
C ARG A 3 9.40 5.17 0.56
N ALA A 4 10.00 4.37 1.43
CA ALA A 4 9.40 3.94 2.70
C ALA A 4 9.52 5.05 3.76
N ASN A 5 8.77 6.15 3.64
CA ASN A 5 8.91 7.31 4.53
C ASN A 5 7.59 8.01 4.92
N THR A 6 6.45 7.32 4.85
CA THR A 6 5.14 7.95 5.06
C THR A 6 4.96 8.49 6.49
N ARG A 7 5.38 7.76 7.52
CA ARG A 7 5.40 8.20 8.93
C ARG A 7 6.24 9.45 9.14
N GLY A 8 7.36 9.58 8.43
CA GLY A 8 8.20 10.78 8.48
C GLY A 8 7.54 12.03 7.90
N ARG A 9 6.40 11.89 7.23
CA ARG A 9 5.61 12.99 6.65
C ARG A 9 4.42 13.41 7.52
N LEU A 10 4.21 12.76 8.67
CA LEU A 10 3.12 13.08 9.58
C LEU A 10 3.33 14.46 10.19
N SER A 11 2.28 15.29 10.13
CA SER A 11 2.30 16.63 10.68
C SER A 11 1.98 16.64 12.19
N PRO A 12 2.30 17.72 12.91
CA PRO A 12 1.80 17.90 14.28
C PRO A 12 0.27 17.82 14.38
N ALA A 13 -0.45 18.28 13.35
CA ALA A 13 -1.91 18.19 13.29
C ALA A 13 -2.41 16.74 13.20
N ASP A 14 -1.69 15.88 12.47
CA ASP A 14 -2.00 14.44 12.41
C ASP A 14 -1.86 13.80 13.79
N LEU A 15 -0.77 14.08 14.51
CA LEU A 15 -0.54 13.52 15.84
C LEU A 15 -1.57 14.04 16.86
N GLN A 16 -1.95 15.31 16.76
CA GLN A 16 -3.03 15.88 17.58
C GLN A 16 -4.39 15.21 17.30
N LEU A 17 -4.70 14.93 16.02
CA LEU A 17 -5.90 14.20 15.65
C LEU A 17 -5.89 12.78 16.23
N VAL A 18 -4.76 12.06 16.12
CA VAL A 18 -4.62 10.72 16.71
C VAL A 18 -4.87 10.74 18.23
N ILE A 19 -4.26 11.69 18.95
CA ILE A 19 -4.49 11.88 20.39
C ILE A 19 -5.97 12.19 20.66
N LEU A 20 -6.58 13.09 19.89
CA LEU A 20 -7.99 13.45 20.03
C LEU A 20 -8.89 12.21 19.92
N LEU A 21 -8.70 11.42 18.86
CA LEU A 21 -9.49 10.21 18.59
C LEU A 21 -9.33 9.16 19.71
N LEU A 22 -8.10 8.92 20.17
CA LEU A 22 -7.80 7.89 21.19
C LEU A 22 -8.12 8.34 22.62
N SER A 23 -8.15 9.65 22.88
CA SER A 23 -8.48 10.21 24.20
C SER A 23 -9.96 10.03 24.58
N ARG A 24 -10.85 9.96 23.58
CA ARG A 24 -12.30 9.83 23.77
C ARG A 24 -12.89 10.88 24.71
N GLY A 25 -12.36 12.11 24.67
CA GLY A 25 -12.79 13.21 25.54
C GLY A 25 -12.26 13.15 26.98
N SER A 26 -11.46 12.15 27.34
CA SER A 26 -10.86 12.05 28.67
C SER A 26 -9.54 12.84 28.75
N ALA A 27 -9.48 13.85 29.61
CA ALA A 27 -8.27 14.63 29.88
C ALA A 27 -7.13 13.75 30.41
N HIS A 28 -7.42 12.78 31.29
CA HIS A 28 -6.43 11.83 31.80
C HIS A 28 -5.85 10.97 30.67
N ARG A 29 -6.70 10.40 29.79
CA ARG A 29 -6.23 9.61 28.64
C ARG A 29 -5.41 10.46 27.68
N ARG A 30 -5.80 11.71 27.47
CA ARG A 30 -5.05 12.65 26.63
C ARG A 30 -3.63 12.86 27.15
N VAL A 31 -3.46 13.19 28.43
CA VAL A 31 -2.14 13.39 29.04
C VAL A 31 -1.29 12.11 28.96
N TYR A 32 -1.91 10.95 29.17
CA TYR A 32 -1.23 9.66 29.01
C TYR A 32 -0.70 9.46 27.58
N LEU A 33 -1.55 9.73 26.56
CA LEU A 33 -1.16 9.60 25.15
C LEU A 33 -0.08 10.61 24.73
N GLU A 34 -0.15 11.85 25.24
CA GLU A 34 0.86 12.88 25.01
C GLU A 34 2.22 12.46 25.58
N ARG A 35 2.24 11.92 26.81
CA ARG A 35 3.48 11.37 27.42
C ARG A 35 4.01 10.18 26.62
N ARG A 36 3.11 9.29 26.18
CA ARG A 36 3.49 8.13 25.39
C ARG A 36 4.08 8.52 24.03
N LEU A 37 3.49 9.50 23.35
CA LEU A 37 4.04 10.07 22.13
C LEU A 37 5.43 10.67 22.34
N ALA A 38 5.64 11.37 23.45
CA ALA A 38 6.94 11.98 23.78
C ALA A 38 8.02 10.93 24.13
N GLY A 39 7.65 9.82 24.77
CA GLY A 39 8.59 8.79 25.22
C GLY A 39 8.86 7.67 24.22
N GLU A 40 7.83 7.21 23.51
CA GLU A 40 7.88 6.04 22.61
C GLU A 40 7.76 6.42 21.12
N GLY A 41 7.47 7.70 20.81
CA GLY A 41 7.18 8.15 19.45
C GLY A 41 5.74 7.81 19.01
N PRO A 42 5.42 8.00 17.71
CA PRO A 42 4.05 7.89 17.21
C PRO A 42 3.60 6.45 16.98
N ASP A 43 4.52 5.51 16.72
CA ASP A 43 4.22 4.13 16.31
C ASP A 43 3.19 3.43 17.23
N PRO A 44 3.31 3.46 18.57
CA PRO A 44 2.37 2.75 19.43
C PRO A 44 0.96 3.36 19.42
N LEU A 45 0.83 4.63 19.05
CA LEU A 45 -0.46 5.30 18.89
C LEU A 45 -1.06 4.93 17.52
N LEU A 46 -0.25 4.87 16.46
CA LEU A 46 -0.68 4.46 15.12
C LEU A 46 -1.14 2.99 15.08
N ASP A 47 -0.53 2.14 15.90
CA ASP A 47 -0.86 0.72 16.08
C ASP A 47 -2.06 0.50 17.03
N ALA A 48 -2.66 1.55 17.60
CA ALA A 48 -3.80 1.41 18.51
C ALA A 48 -5.00 0.77 17.79
N PRO A 49 -5.59 -0.32 18.32
CA PRO A 49 -6.51 -1.20 17.59
C PRO A 49 -7.79 -0.52 17.11
N ASP A 50 -8.26 0.50 17.82
CA ASP A 50 -9.45 1.27 17.49
C ASP A 50 -9.17 2.52 16.63
N LEU A 51 -7.91 2.82 16.30
CA LEU A 51 -7.56 4.03 15.56
C LEU A 51 -8.14 4.04 14.14
N LEU A 52 -8.02 2.94 13.39
CA LEU A 52 -8.52 2.90 12.00
C LEU A 52 -10.03 3.15 11.93
N GLU A 53 -10.81 2.45 12.76
CA GLU A 53 -12.26 2.62 12.81
C GLU A 53 -12.65 4.07 13.15
N ARG A 54 -11.93 4.69 14.10
CA ARG A 54 -12.13 6.08 14.47
C ARG A 54 -11.76 7.05 13.37
N LEU A 55 -10.70 6.78 12.62
CA LEU A 55 -10.31 7.60 11.47
C LEU A 55 -11.36 7.52 10.36
N LEU A 56 -11.92 6.35 10.08
CA LEU A 56 -12.97 6.17 9.06
C LEU A 56 -14.30 6.84 9.45
N THR A 57 -14.58 6.93 10.74
CA THR A 57 -15.83 7.50 11.28
C THR A 57 -15.69 8.93 11.78
N VAL A 58 -14.52 9.57 11.61
CA VAL A 58 -14.25 10.90 12.14
C VAL A 58 -15.25 11.94 11.62
N ARG A 59 -15.74 12.78 12.53
CA ARG A 59 -16.66 13.91 12.27
C ARG A 59 -16.17 15.15 13.02
N THR A 60 -14.91 15.52 12.81
CA THR A 60 -14.26 16.65 13.50
C THR A 60 -13.77 17.69 12.49
N MET A 61 -13.48 18.90 12.97
CA MET A 61 -12.86 19.94 12.12
C MET A 61 -11.41 19.60 11.73
N LEU A 62 -10.71 18.80 12.56
CA LEU A 62 -9.43 18.19 12.19
C LEU A 62 -9.68 17.01 11.26
N VAL A 63 -9.13 17.08 10.05
CA VAL A 63 -9.21 16.03 9.03
C VAL A 63 -7.83 15.37 8.94
N PRO A 64 -7.74 14.03 8.83
CA PRO A 64 -6.44 13.38 8.68
C PRO A 64 -5.76 13.80 7.38
N SER A 65 -4.44 13.99 7.40
CA SER A 65 -3.70 14.12 6.15
C SER A 65 -3.79 12.81 5.34
N GLU A 66 -3.55 12.90 4.03
CA GLU A 66 -3.47 11.71 3.18
C GLU A 66 -2.42 10.72 3.72
N ALA A 67 -1.29 11.23 4.22
CA ALA A 67 -0.21 10.41 4.78
C ALA A 67 -0.67 9.62 6.02
N LEU A 68 -1.33 10.29 6.98
CA LEU A 68 -1.87 9.62 8.16
C LEU A 68 -2.91 8.57 7.76
N PHE A 69 -3.84 8.94 6.90
CA PHE A 69 -4.93 8.07 6.49
C PHE A 69 -4.41 6.79 5.82
N PHE A 70 -3.59 6.91 4.78
CA PHE A 70 -3.08 5.76 4.05
C PHE A 70 -2.12 4.91 4.91
N TYR A 71 -1.29 5.53 5.75
CA TYR A 71 -0.41 4.77 6.64
C TYR A 71 -1.21 3.90 7.61
N VAL A 72 -2.16 4.49 8.36
CA VAL A 72 -2.94 3.72 9.35
C VAL A 72 -3.79 2.65 8.67
N LEU A 73 -4.41 2.97 7.53
CA LEU A 73 -5.20 2.02 6.75
C LEU A 73 -4.36 0.78 6.33
N ILE A 74 -3.19 1.02 5.76
CA ILE A 74 -2.27 -0.05 5.32
C ILE A 74 -1.71 -0.81 6.51
N ARG A 75 -1.21 -0.11 7.53
CA ARG A 75 -0.61 -0.71 8.72
C ARG A 75 -1.56 -1.70 9.38
N HIS A 76 -2.81 -1.30 9.60
CA HIS A 76 -3.84 -2.15 10.19
C HIS A 76 -4.22 -3.34 9.29
N ALA A 77 -4.27 -3.14 7.97
CA ALA A 77 -4.54 -4.24 7.04
C ALA A 77 -3.40 -5.27 7.01
N LEU A 78 -2.14 -4.82 7.05
CA LEU A 78 -0.97 -5.70 7.10
C LEU A 78 -0.91 -6.48 8.41
N CYS A 79 -1.12 -5.83 9.56
CA CYS A 79 -1.14 -6.51 10.86
C CYS A 79 -2.22 -7.61 10.88
N ARG A 80 -3.41 -7.34 10.34
CA ARG A 80 -4.48 -8.35 10.21
C ARG A 80 -4.12 -9.52 9.30
N ALA A 81 -3.25 -9.30 8.32
CA ALA A 81 -2.73 -10.33 7.43
C ALA A 81 -1.47 -11.03 8.00
N GLY A 82 -1.10 -10.78 9.26
CA GLY A 82 0.09 -11.37 9.89
C GLY A 82 1.41 -10.83 9.31
N VAL A 83 1.41 -9.60 8.82
CA VAL A 83 2.59 -8.89 8.32
C VAL A 83 2.85 -7.68 9.23
N ASP A 84 3.76 -7.86 10.18
CA ASP A 84 4.19 -6.80 11.10
C ASP A 84 5.50 -6.17 10.62
N ASP A 85 5.40 -5.35 9.57
CA ASP A 85 6.53 -4.61 9.00
C ASP A 85 6.10 -3.15 8.76
N ARG A 86 6.71 -2.22 9.51
CA ARG A 86 6.34 -0.80 9.47
C ARG A 86 6.94 -0.08 8.27
N ASP A 87 8.11 -0.49 7.80
CA ASP A 87 8.76 0.13 6.64
C ASP A 87 8.06 -0.30 5.36
N LEU A 88 7.58 -1.54 5.31
CA LEU A 88 6.66 -2.00 4.27
C LEU A 88 5.33 -1.26 4.31
N ALA A 89 4.76 -1.00 5.49
CA ALA A 89 3.55 -0.18 5.61
C ALA A 89 3.79 1.24 5.09
N ASP A 90 4.94 1.84 5.41
CA ASP A 90 5.35 3.13 4.88
C ASP A 90 5.45 3.13 3.36
N TYR A 91 6.09 2.12 2.80
CA TYR A 91 6.28 1.97 1.37
C TYR A 91 4.96 1.82 0.62
N LEU A 92 4.07 0.94 1.10
CA LEU A 92 2.77 0.70 0.47
C LEU A 92 1.84 1.91 0.61
N ALA A 93 1.88 2.63 1.73
CA ALA A 93 1.16 3.90 1.86
C ALA A 93 1.67 4.95 0.88
N ALA A 94 3.00 5.09 0.73
CA ALA A 94 3.60 5.98 -0.25
C ALA A 94 3.26 5.57 -1.69
N LEU A 95 3.23 4.27 -1.98
CA LEU A 95 2.80 3.71 -3.26
C LEU A 95 1.36 4.14 -3.60
N LEU A 96 0.41 3.97 -2.67
CA LEU A 96 -0.98 4.36 -2.91
C LEU A 96 -1.15 5.86 -3.08
N LEU A 97 -0.43 6.66 -2.30
CA LEU A 97 -0.41 8.12 -2.44
C LEU A 97 0.11 8.55 -3.80
N ASP A 98 1.21 7.96 -4.26
CA ASP A 98 1.82 8.32 -5.55
C ASP A 98 0.93 7.84 -6.71
N PHE A 99 0.42 6.60 -6.66
CA PHE A 99 -0.38 6.03 -7.75
C PHE A 99 -1.80 6.61 -7.82
N GLY A 100 -2.33 7.13 -6.71
CA GLY A 100 -3.59 7.87 -6.67
C GLY A 100 -3.52 9.25 -7.36
N ARG A 101 -2.34 9.74 -7.71
CA ARG A 101 -2.15 11.06 -8.34
C ARG A 101 -2.06 10.97 -9.86
N ARG A 102 -3.05 11.55 -10.55
CA ARG A 102 -3.07 11.69 -12.02
C ARG A 102 -2.85 10.33 -12.72
N ASP A 103 -1.93 10.28 -13.69
CA ASP A 103 -1.59 9.09 -14.48
C ASP A 103 -0.37 8.32 -13.91
N ARG A 104 0.03 8.54 -12.64
CA ARG A 104 1.31 8.03 -12.11
C ARG A 104 1.40 6.52 -12.09
N ALA A 105 0.29 5.83 -11.83
CA ALA A 105 0.25 4.37 -11.91
C ALA A 105 0.63 3.85 -13.31
N TRP A 106 0.46 4.66 -14.35
CA TRP A 106 0.62 4.23 -15.74
C TRP A 106 2.00 4.64 -16.29
N ARG A 107 2.86 5.30 -15.51
CA ARG A 107 4.18 5.77 -15.95
C ARG A 107 5.26 5.20 -15.04
N VAL A 108 6.45 4.87 -15.56
CA VAL A 108 7.57 4.40 -14.72
C VAL A 108 8.17 5.56 -13.90
N ASP A 109 8.26 6.75 -14.49
CA ASP A 109 8.72 8.00 -13.88
C ASP A 109 7.78 9.16 -14.26
N TRP A 110 7.77 10.25 -13.48
CA TRP A 110 6.97 11.44 -13.79
C TRP A 110 7.39 12.09 -15.12
N ASN A 111 8.67 11.98 -15.46
CA ASN A 111 9.23 12.49 -16.71
C ASN A 111 9.21 11.46 -17.86
N ASP A 112 8.60 10.29 -17.66
CA ASP A 112 8.47 9.32 -18.75
C ASP A 112 7.22 9.63 -19.59
N ASP A 113 7.40 9.67 -20.92
CA ASP A 113 6.31 9.82 -21.88
C ASP A 113 5.60 8.49 -22.14
N GLN A 114 6.25 7.36 -21.83
CA GLN A 114 5.66 6.03 -21.98
C GLN A 114 4.58 5.78 -20.92
N ARG A 115 3.41 5.31 -21.40
CA ARG A 115 2.30 4.88 -20.58
C ARG A 115 2.12 3.37 -20.69
N HIS A 116 2.28 2.64 -19.59
CA HIS A 116 2.03 1.21 -19.53
C HIS A 116 0.62 0.97 -18.99
N ARG A 117 -0.21 0.33 -19.83
CA ARG A 117 -1.59 -0.03 -19.44
C ARG A 117 -1.71 -1.51 -19.11
N TYR A 118 -0.74 -2.31 -19.54
CA TYR A 118 -0.65 -3.74 -19.27
C TYR A 118 0.72 -4.11 -18.72
N LEU A 119 0.78 -5.15 -17.88
CA LEU A 119 2.05 -5.63 -17.34
C LEU A 119 3.00 -6.12 -18.45
N VAL A 120 2.46 -6.59 -19.59
CA VAL A 120 3.28 -6.96 -20.76
C VAL A 120 4.06 -5.77 -21.31
N ASP A 121 3.48 -4.57 -21.29
CA ASP A 121 4.16 -3.35 -21.75
C ASP A 121 5.36 -3.03 -20.84
N ILE A 122 5.21 -3.26 -19.53
CA ILE A 122 6.27 -3.07 -18.53
C ILE A 122 7.37 -4.14 -18.71
N LEU A 123 7.00 -5.38 -19.05
CA LEU A 123 7.97 -6.44 -19.33
C LEU A 123 8.80 -6.13 -20.57
N THR A 124 8.18 -5.62 -21.64
CA THR A 124 8.91 -5.19 -22.84
C THR A 124 9.88 -4.06 -22.52
N ASP A 125 9.47 -3.05 -21.72
CA ASP A 125 10.40 -1.99 -21.28
C ASP A 125 11.51 -2.54 -20.37
N LEU A 126 11.21 -3.55 -19.54
CA LEU A 126 12.22 -4.20 -18.72
C LEU A 126 13.28 -4.90 -19.58
N GLU A 127 12.90 -5.54 -20.67
CA GLU A 127 13.84 -6.19 -21.60
C GLU A 127 14.70 -5.16 -22.35
N ALA A 128 14.14 -3.99 -22.65
CA ALA A 128 14.84 -2.90 -23.34
C ALA A 128 15.67 -1.98 -22.41
N SER A 129 15.52 -2.09 -21.10
CA SER A 129 16.13 -1.18 -20.12
C SER A 129 17.39 -1.75 -19.45
N GLU A 130 18.36 -0.87 -19.23
CA GLU A 130 19.63 -1.15 -18.52
C GLU A 130 19.87 -0.18 -17.35
N GLY A 131 20.84 -0.52 -16.50
CA GLY A 131 21.31 0.30 -15.39
C GLY A 131 20.19 0.86 -14.49
N ALA A 132 20.24 2.16 -14.22
CA ALA A 132 19.30 2.82 -13.32
C ALA A 132 17.85 2.83 -13.83
N ARG A 133 17.62 2.86 -15.15
CA ARG A 133 16.27 2.75 -15.71
C ARG A 133 15.70 1.37 -15.44
N ARG A 134 16.50 0.32 -15.68
CA ARG A 134 16.09 -1.08 -15.43
C ARG A 134 15.58 -1.27 -14.01
N PHE A 135 16.31 -0.75 -13.01
CA PHE A 135 15.86 -0.79 -11.62
C PHE A 135 14.49 -0.15 -11.41
N LYS A 136 14.26 1.05 -11.96
CA LYS A 136 12.95 1.73 -11.86
C LYS A 136 11.84 0.91 -12.51
N VAL A 137 12.10 0.26 -13.65
CA VAL A 137 11.13 -0.60 -14.33
C VAL A 137 10.84 -1.86 -13.51
N MET A 138 11.85 -2.50 -12.90
CA MET A 138 11.66 -3.65 -12.00
C MET A 138 10.75 -3.28 -10.81
N VAL A 139 11.04 -2.16 -10.14
CA VAL A 139 10.23 -1.65 -9.03
C VAL A 139 8.81 -1.33 -9.50
N HIS A 140 8.66 -0.70 -10.66
CA HIS A 140 7.35 -0.35 -11.21
C HIS A 140 6.53 -1.59 -11.58
N LEU A 141 7.15 -2.65 -12.12
CA LEU A 141 6.47 -3.92 -12.38
C LEU A 141 5.86 -4.52 -11.11
N GLY A 142 6.64 -4.56 -10.03
CA GLY A 142 6.18 -5.01 -8.70
C GLY A 142 5.02 -4.17 -8.19
N ASN A 143 5.22 -2.85 -8.16
CA ASN A 143 4.24 -1.88 -7.68
C ASN A 143 2.93 -1.89 -8.47
N TYR A 144 3.00 -1.92 -9.79
CA TYR A 144 1.83 -1.93 -10.66
C TYR A 144 1.04 -3.21 -10.53
N ALA A 145 1.73 -4.36 -10.49
CA ALA A 145 1.09 -5.66 -10.27
C ALA A 145 0.34 -5.67 -8.93
N LEU A 146 0.99 -5.22 -7.84
CA LEU A 146 0.40 -5.21 -6.51
C LEU A 146 -0.75 -4.22 -6.39
N TRP A 147 -0.60 -3.02 -6.94
CA TRP A 147 -1.65 -2.01 -6.95
C TRP A 147 -2.89 -2.49 -7.71
N LEU A 148 -2.71 -3.04 -8.92
CA LEU A 148 -3.82 -3.48 -9.75
C LEU A 148 -4.52 -4.71 -9.17
N ALA A 149 -3.75 -5.73 -8.76
CA ALA A 149 -4.31 -6.96 -8.20
C ALA A 149 -4.79 -6.82 -6.75
N GLY A 150 -4.24 -5.86 -6.01
CA GLY A 150 -4.61 -5.54 -4.63
C GLY A 150 -5.84 -4.64 -4.54
N LEU A 151 -5.91 -3.57 -5.33
CA LEU A 151 -7.02 -2.61 -5.22
C LEU A 151 -8.16 -2.84 -6.20
N PHE A 152 -7.95 -3.57 -7.30
CA PHE A 152 -9.00 -3.80 -8.31
C PHE A 152 -9.13 -5.29 -8.68
N PRO A 153 -9.29 -6.20 -7.70
CA PRO A 153 -9.38 -7.64 -7.97
C PRO A 153 -10.57 -7.98 -8.88
N ASP A 154 -11.71 -7.29 -8.72
CA ASP A 154 -12.90 -7.54 -9.53
C ASP A 154 -12.77 -7.07 -10.98
N TYR A 155 -11.94 -6.06 -11.24
CA TYR A 155 -11.59 -5.67 -12.60
C TYR A 155 -10.84 -6.79 -13.32
N ILE A 156 -9.90 -7.45 -12.63
CA ILE A 156 -9.14 -8.58 -13.16
C ILE A 156 -10.07 -9.77 -13.41
N ALA A 157 -10.89 -10.14 -12.43
CA ALA A 157 -11.84 -11.25 -12.56
C ALA A 157 -12.81 -11.04 -13.73
N ALA A 158 -13.41 -9.84 -13.83
CA ALA A 158 -14.29 -9.49 -14.93
C ALA A 158 -13.59 -9.58 -16.31
N ARG A 159 -12.32 -9.20 -16.39
CA ARG A 159 -11.53 -9.30 -17.62
C ARG A 159 -11.17 -10.74 -17.97
N GLN A 160 -10.84 -11.57 -16.98
CA GLN A 160 -10.58 -13.00 -17.18
C GLN A 160 -11.82 -13.69 -17.77
N LEU A 161 -13.00 -13.44 -17.21
CA LEU A 161 -14.26 -14.00 -17.70
C LEU A 161 -14.66 -13.50 -19.09
N ARG A 162 -14.55 -12.18 -19.36
CA ARG A 162 -15.08 -11.60 -20.61
C ARG A 162 -14.11 -11.60 -21.78
N LYS A 163 -12.79 -11.60 -21.52
CA LYS A 163 -11.76 -11.37 -22.53
C LYS A 163 -10.63 -12.40 -22.51
N ALA A 164 -10.81 -13.52 -21.81
CA ALA A 164 -9.75 -14.51 -21.56
C ALA A 164 -8.45 -13.84 -21.05
N GLY A 165 -8.59 -12.76 -20.27
CA GLY A 165 -7.45 -12.07 -19.69
C GLY A 165 -6.73 -12.94 -18.65
N PRO A 166 -5.47 -12.63 -18.34
CA PRO A 166 -4.74 -13.36 -17.31
C PRO A 166 -5.43 -13.22 -15.95
N GLY A 167 -5.47 -14.32 -15.19
CA GLY A 167 -6.00 -14.33 -13.83
C GLY A 167 -5.01 -13.79 -12.79
N VAL A 168 -5.44 -13.72 -11.54
CA VAL A 168 -4.66 -13.12 -10.44
C VAL A 168 -3.26 -13.73 -10.26
N GLY A 169 -3.09 -15.04 -10.53
CA GLY A 169 -1.79 -15.72 -10.43
C GLY A 169 -0.72 -15.16 -11.38
N TYR A 170 -1.12 -14.62 -12.52
CA TYR A 170 -0.19 -13.94 -13.44
C TYR A 170 0.36 -12.65 -12.82
N TYR A 171 -0.51 -11.87 -12.16
CA TYR A 171 -0.11 -10.65 -11.46
C TYR A 171 0.77 -10.97 -10.26
N ASP A 172 0.47 -12.03 -9.51
CA ASP A 172 1.32 -12.51 -8.41
C ASP A 172 2.71 -12.87 -8.92
N ALA A 173 2.80 -13.66 -10.00
CA ALA A 173 4.09 -14.07 -10.56
C ALA A 173 4.94 -12.87 -11.02
N LEU A 174 4.34 -11.93 -11.76
CA LEU A 174 5.06 -10.76 -12.26
C LEU A 174 5.41 -9.76 -11.16
N GLY A 175 4.52 -9.56 -10.20
CA GLY A 175 4.77 -8.68 -9.06
C GLY A 175 5.94 -9.17 -8.20
N ARG A 176 5.96 -10.48 -7.90
CA ARG A 176 7.09 -11.13 -7.20
C ARG A 176 8.39 -11.02 -7.98
N ARG A 177 8.35 -11.25 -9.29
CA ARG A 177 9.53 -11.11 -10.17
C ARG A 177 10.05 -9.68 -10.16
N GLY A 178 9.18 -8.68 -10.33
CA GLY A 178 9.58 -7.26 -10.34
C GLY A 178 10.26 -6.84 -9.04
N PHE A 179 9.63 -7.12 -7.89
CA PHE A 179 10.20 -6.80 -6.60
C PHE A 179 11.47 -7.59 -6.27
N GLY A 180 11.53 -8.89 -6.59
CA GLY A 180 12.72 -9.71 -6.33
C GLY A 180 13.93 -9.27 -7.16
N LEU A 181 13.74 -9.02 -8.46
CA LEU A 181 14.80 -8.46 -9.30
C LEU A 181 15.26 -7.09 -8.80
N ALA A 182 14.31 -6.26 -8.35
CA ALA A 182 14.63 -4.95 -7.81
C ALA A 182 15.40 -5.05 -6.50
N SER A 183 15.03 -5.95 -5.58
CA SER A 183 15.70 -6.08 -4.27
C SER A 183 17.17 -6.50 -4.37
N ASP A 184 17.53 -7.22 -5.43
CA ASP A 184 18.89 -7.70 -5.65
C ASP A 184 19.75 -6.72 -6.46
N HIS A 185 19.16 -5.61 -6.92
CA HIS A 185 19.86 -4.58 -7.67
C HIS A 185 20.64 -3.65 -6.73
N ALA A 186 21.86 -3.22 -7.12
CA ALA A 186 22.72 -2.36 -6.28
C ALA A 186 22.02 -1.08 -5.77
N LEU A 187 21.23 -0.43 -6.64
CA LEU A 187 20.43 0.75 -6.27
C LEU A 187 19.39 0.50 -5.16
N ALA A 188 18.96 -0.74 -4.91
CA ALA A 188 18.05 -1.03 -3.80
C ALA A 188 18.70 -0.70 -2.46
N GLY A 189 19.97 -1.06 -2.28
CA GLY A 189 20.75 -0.69 -1.10
C GLY A 189 20.95 0.82 -0.99
N GLU A 190 21.31 1.50 -2.09
CA GLU A 190 21.50 2.96 -2.11
C GLU A 190 20.25 3.74 -1.70
N TYR A 191 19.06 3.23 -2.03
CA TYR A 191 17.79 3.83 -1.67
C TYR A 191 17.18 3.29 -0.36
N GLY A 192 17.82 2.32 0.30
CA GLY A 192 17.30 1.67 1.51
C GLY A 192 16.00 0.89 1.26
N LEU A 193 15.86 0.28 0.08
CA LEU A 193 14.66 -0.45 -0.35
C LEU A 193 14.87 -1.96 -0.48
N ASP A 194 16.10 -2.45 -0.39
CA ASP A 194 16.45 -3.87 -0.56
C ASP A 194 15.58 -4.80 0.31
N THR A 195 15.47 -4.51 1.61
CA THR A 195 14.69 -5.33 2.55
C THR A 195 13.20 -5.23 2.28
N VAL A 196 12.67 -4.00 2.07
CA VAL A 196 11.25 -3.77 1.80
C VAL A 196 10.80 -4.46 0.50
N LEU A 197 11.60 -4.35 -0.57
CA LEU A 197 11.31 -4.97 -1.86
C LEU A 197 11.40 -6.49 -1.77
N ARG A 198 12.38 -7.03 -1.02
CA ARG A 198 12.50 -8.48 -0.78
C ARG A 198 11.29 -9.02 -0.04
N THR A 199 10.90 -8.39 1.06
CA THR A 199 9.68 -8.75 1.81
C THR A 199 8.44 -8.66 0.92
N ALA A 200 8.34 -7.63 0.07
CA ALA A 200 7.24 -7.48 -0.87
C ALA A 200 7.17 -8.62 -1.91
N ALA A 201 8.33 -9.10 -2.38
CA ALA A 201 8.40 -10.25 -3.28
C ALA A 201 8.04 -11.58 -2.59
N GLU A 202 8.47 -11.79 -1.35
CA GLU A 202 8.24 -13.02 -0.60
C GLU A 202 6.79 -13.12 -0.12
N ARG A 203 6.22 -12.02 0.36
CA ARG A 203 4.89 -11.96 0.97
C ARG A 203 3.81 -11.43 0.02
N PHE A 204 4.09 -11.36 -1.27
CA PHE A 204 3.22 -10.72 -2.27
C PHE A 204 1.74 -11.15 -2.17
N PRO A 205 1.38 -12.45 -2.08
CA PRO A 205 -0.03 -12.85 -1.98
C PRO A 205 -0.70 -12.34 -0.69
N SER A 206 0.03 -12.30 0.43
CA SER A 206 -0.46 -11.73 1.70
C SER A 206 -0.69 -10.22 1.58
N LEU A 207 0.23 -9.49 0.94
CA LEU A 207 0.09 -8.05 0.72
C LEU A 207 -1.09 -7.75 -0.21
N ARG A 208 -1.22 -8.50 -1.30
CA ARG A 208 -2.36 -8.40 -2.21
C ARG A 208 -3.67 -8.66 -1.48
N GLY A 209 -3.74 -9.71 -0.66
CA GLY A 209 -4.92 -10.03 0.15
C GLY A 209 -5.28 -8.91 1.13
N ALA A 210 -4.29 -8.33 1.81
CA ALA A 210 -4.51 -7.18 2.69
C ALA A 210 -5.09 -5.97 1.92
N LEU A 211 -4.55 -5.69 0.73
CA LEU A 211 -5.08 -4.64 -0.15
C LEU A 211 -6.47 -4.97 -0.71
N ASN A 212 -6.78 -6.24 -1.00
CA ASN A 212 -8.12 -6.67 -1.39
C ASN A 212 -9.12 -6.36 -0.27
N GLY A 213 -8.77 -6.66 0.98
CA GLY A 213 -9.59 -6.32 2.14
C GLY A 213 -9.81 -4.80 2.31
N ILE A 214 -8.82 -3.96 1.99
CA ILE A 214 -8.99 -2.50 1.93
C ILE A 214 -9.94 -2.11 0.79
N SER A 215 -9.73 -2.67 -0.40
CA SER A 215 -10.56 -2.41 -1.58
C SER A 215 -12.03 -2.70 -1.31
N ASP A 216 -12.32 -3.91 -0.81
CA ASP A 216 -13.67 -4.41 -0.59
C ASP A 216 -14.41 -3.66 0.54
N ARG A 217 -13.69 -3.08 1.51
CA ARG A 217 -14.30 -2.44 2.71
C ARG A 217 -14.30 -0.92 2.68
N VAL A 218 -13.29 -0.30 2.05
CA VAL A 218 -13.07 1.14 2.10
C VAL A 218 -13.34 1.79 0.75
N PHE A 219 -12.78 1.26 -0.34
CA PHE A 219 -12.90 1.90 -1.65
C PHE A 219 -14.16 1.49 -2.42
N PHE A 220 -14.56 0.21 -2.33
CA PHE A 220 -15.72 -0.34 -3.04
C PHE A 220 -16.65 -1.14 -2.12
N PRO A 221 -17.13 -0.57 -1.00
CA PRO A 221 -17.97 -1.27 -0.02
C PRO A 221 -19.28 -1.83 -0.59
N ASN A 222 -19.83 -1.18 -1.63
CA ASN A 222 -21.14 -1.52 -2.18
C ASN A 222 -21.06 -2.37 -3.47
N PHE A 223 -19.87 -2.80 -3.89
CA PHE A 223 -19.69 -3.58 -5.11
C PHE A 223 -19.67 -5.08 -4.81
N SER A 224 -20.53 -5.89 -5.43
CA SER A 224 -20.56 -7.34 -5.22
C SER A 224 -20.29 -8.11 -6.52
N SER A 225 -19.44 -9.12 -6.45
CA SER A 225 -19.10 -10.02 -7.55
C SER A 225 -19.00 -11.47 -7.04
N PRO A 226 -19.16 -12.49 -7.92
CA PRO A 226 -18.94 -13.89 -7.52
C PRO A 226 -17.55 -14.12 -6.91
N ASP A 227 -16.51 -13.53 -7.50
CA ASP A 227 -15.14 -13.59 -6.98
C ASP A 227 -15.00 -12.93 -5.61
N ARG A 228 -15.71 -11.83 -5.34
CA ARG A 228 -15.73 -11.21 -4.01
C ARG A 228 -16.33 -12.15 -2.98
N ILE A 229 -17.45 -12.79 -3.30
CA ILE A 229 -18.08 -13.78 -2.41
C ILE A 229 -17.10 -14.91 -2.09
N LEU A 230 -16.38 -15.43 -3.10
CA LEU A 230 -15.37 -16.46 -2.89
C LEU A 230 -14.20 -15.98 -2.01
N ARG A 231 -13.75 -14.73 -2.17
CA ARG A 231 -12.72 -14.13 -1.29
C ARG A 231 -13.21 -13.99 0.15
N ASP A 232 -14.44 -13.53 0.35
CA ASP A 232 -15.04 -13.39 1.69
C ASP A 232 -15.21 -14.75 2.39
N LEU A 233 -15.52 -15.81 1.63
CA LEU A 233 -15.64 -17.18 2.14
C LEU A 233 -14.28 -17.86 2.43
N GLY A 234 -13.24 -17.51 1.68
CA GLY A 234 -11.87 -18.01 1.87
C GLY A 234 -11.02 -17.21 2.86
N ALA A 235 -11.55 -16.10 3.40
CA ALA A 235 -10.89 -15.23 4.38
C ALA A 235 -11.34 -15.48 5.83
N GLY A 236 -11.97 -16.63 6.09
CA GLY A 236 -12.37 -17.11 7.42
C GLY A 236 -11.26 -17.87 8.14
#